data_AF-A0A239R101-F1
#
_entry.id   AF-A0A239R101-F1
#
_cell.length_a   1.000
_cell.length_b   1.000
_cell.length_c   1.000
_cell.angle_alpha   90.00
_cell.angle_beta   90.00
_cell.angle_gamma   90.00
#
_symmetry.space_group_name_H-M   'P 1'
#
loop_
_entity.id
_entity.type
_entity.pdbx_description
1 polymer ?
#
loop_
_entity_poly.entity_id
_entity_poly.type
_entity_poly.pdbx_seq_one_letter_code
_entity_poly.pdbx_strand_id
1 'polypeptide(L)'
;MKVNKGRIIVTALAIMLVSLFGLNFISGPASRVYAAESDDKDYEEYGGVRFYDIDGVVTKNTNQPTEDEIEEASFRTGNGSIINRDWYSYSSKYFYQNMTANQKKLYKAMYEYCMYYLVTEDSSKDSPANYQMSTIYVGGKVRTESLTKEFKIVNYGVTAAEADRVFLVFLYENPQFYFLDADCFRTGAGFYMVFYDLFRNSTTRAEYTNKIFDKVDGFAAQVAAESTDYDKMKKVQDIICENNVYKWSYQLGLTEYYDQSIYSSMMMGFTVCAGYSKGVMAILRKAGSQAIIVTSSSHAWNMVKVGENWYNLDTTWDDDVSGTYYPVNYYFLIADSKNDDYDGTSNSHVIGSEWNLLKKPICYTDYSADTYMDPSNSWSVAETDVRADFNGIYRPEVIPVVTLSAKSFTYTGSVIKPAITVKAGGHVISADSYVVSYPSAKNVGTYKVTVTLLESSGYSGTGIGEFKINPKKTSISKLSSGSKKKISVKVKKISKQASGYQIQYSTKKNFKSKKTVWLKGYNKNSKTISGLKSKKKYYVRVRTYKTVNGTKYYSEWSNVKTVKVK
;
A
#
# COMPACT_ATOMS: atom_id res chain seq x y z
N MET A 1 -27.07 -22.20 37.30
CA MET A 1 -26.15 -21.06 37.47
C MET A 1 -24.76 -21.52 37.06
N LYS A 2 -24.28 -21.01 35.92
CA LYS A 2 -23.03 -21.43 35.28
C LYS A 2 -21.86 -20.59 35.78
N VAL A 3 -20.85 -21.28 36.30
CA VAL A 3 -19.46 -20.82 36.40
C VAL A 3 -18.94 -20.67 34.97
N ASN A 4 -18.32 -19.52 34.63
CA ASN A 4 -17.60 -19.40 33.37
C ASN A 4 -16.13 -19.06 33.61
N LYS A 5 -15.29 -19.93 33.06
CA LYS A 5 -13.84 -20.00 33.14
C LYS A 5 -13.22 -19.14 32.04
N GLY A 6 -11.98 -18.71 32.27
CA GLY A 6 -10.97 -18.65 31.20
C GLY A 6 -10.48 -17.26 30.82
N ARG A 7 -9.66 -16.64 31.68
CA ARG A 7 -8.59 -15.75 31.21
C ARG A 7 -7.49 -16.63 30.63
N ILE A 8 -7.43 -16.70 29.30
CA ILE A 8 -6.34 -17.36 28.59
C ILE A 8 -5.17 -16.38 28.51
N ILE A 9 -4.09 -16.82 29.16
CA ILE A 9 -2.73 -16.32 29.02
C ILE A 9 -2.31 -16.50 27.56
N VAL A 10 -1.94 -15.40 26.89
CA VAL A 10 -1.06 -15.44 25.72
C VAL A 10 0.16 -14.60 26.06
N THR A 11 1.15 -15.26 26.64
CA THR A 11 2.52 -14.76 26.76
C THR A 11 3.30 -15.33 25.59
N ALA A 12 3.74 -14.47 24.66
CA ALA A 12 4.96 -14.64 23.87
C ALA A 12 5.09 -13.48 22.87
N LEU A 13 5.82 -12.43 23.24
CA LEU A 13 6.57 -11.63 22.27
C LEU A 13 7.78 -11.02 22.98
N ALA A 14 8.93 -11.20 22.33
CA ALA A 14 10.25 -11.02 22.87
C ALA A 14 10.52 -9.56 23.26
N ILE A 15 10.72 -9.31 24.55
CA ILE A 15 11.33 -8.09 25.06
C ILE A 15 12.84 -8.30 24.99
N MET A 16 13.50 -7.61 24.05
CA MET A 16 14.95 -7.44 24.08
C MET A 16 15.30 -6.60 25.32
N LEU A 17 16.23 -7.14 26.10
CA LEU A 17 16.81 -6.53 27.28
C LEU A 17 17.34 -5.12 26.99
N VAL A 18 16.80 -4.12 27.69
CA VAL A 18 17.56 -2.94 28.11
C VAL A 18 17.72 -3.06 29.63
N SER A 19 18.97 -3.14 30.05
CA SER A 19 19.41 -3.34 31.43
C SER A 19 18.90 -2.25 32.38
N LEU A 20 18.06 -2.61 33.35
CA LEU A 20 17.73 -1.77 34.51
C LEU A 20 18.93 -1.72 35.46
N PHE A 21 19.52 -0.55 35.64
CA PHE A 21 20.15 -0.18 36.92
C PHE A 21 19.06 0.41 37.82
N GLY A 22 18.91 -0.17 39.01
CA GLY A 22 17.90 0.23 39.99
C GLY A 22 18.18 1.58 40.60
N LEU A 23 17.12 2.34 40.87
CA LEU A 23 17.13 3.48 41.79
C LEU A 23 15.82 3.50 42.58
N ASN A 24 15.99 3.54 43.91
CA ASN A 24 14.95 3.56 44.91
C ASN A 24 14.08 4.82 44.79
N PHE A 25 12.76 4.63 44.84
CA PHE A 25 11.79 5.70 44.99
C PHE A 25 11.86 6.31 46.40
N ILE A 26 12.11 7.61 46.48
CA ILE A 26 11.69 8.44 47.61
C ILE A 26 10.58 9.35 47.09
N SER A 27 9.38 9.16 47.62
CA SER A 27 8.18 9.92 47.32
C SER A 27 8.22 11.31 47.95
N GLY A 28 8.04 12.34 47.13
CA GLY A 28 7.68 13.70 47.55
C GLY A 28 6.65 14.28 46.56
N PRO A 29 5.76 15.19 46.99
CA PRO A 29 4.71 15.73 46.15
C PRO A 29 5.32 16.54 45.00
N ALA A 30 4.89 16.25 43.77
CA ALA A 30 5.35 16.91 42.56
C ALA A 30 4.99 18.39 42.58
N SER A 31 5.94 19.23 42.97
CA SER A 31 5.92 20.66 42.65
C SER A 31 6.09 20.80 41.14
N ARG A 32 5.14 21.46 40.49
CA ARG A 32 5.19 21.84 39.08
C ARG A 32 6.45 22.66 38.82
N VAL A 33 7.42 22.06 38.15
CA VAL A 33 8.53 22.79 37.55
C VAL A 33 8.00 23.31 36.23
N TYR A 34 7.52 24.56 36.22
CA TYR A 34 7.53 25.33 34.99
C TYR A 34 8.99 25.39 34.56
N ALA A 35 9.30 24.84 33.38
CA ALA A 35 10.61 24.98 32.79
C ALA A 35 10.94 26.47 32.81
N ALA A 36 12.08 26.81 33.40
CA ALA A 36 12.61 28.15 33.36
C ALA A 36 12.71 28.55 31.87
N GLU A 37 11.85 29.48 31.44
CA GLU A 37 12.02 30.20 30.20
C GLU A 37 13.33 30.98 30.33
N SER A 38 14.39 30.47 29.69
CA SER A 38 15.49 31.34 29.32
C SER A 38 15.02 32.13 28.10
N ASP A 39 14.92 33.45 28.25
CA ASP A 39 14.51 34.45 27.25
C ASP A 39 15.39 34.55 25.98
N ASP A 40 16.19 33.53 25.66
CA ASP A 40 16.97 33.42 24.41
C ASP A 40 16.59 32.11 23.70
N LYS A 41 15.43 32.10 23.03
CA LYS A 41 15.16 31.04 22.05
C LYS A 41 15.95 31.38 20.79
N ASP A 42 17.02 30.63 20.52
CA ASP A 42 17.81 30.76 19.28
C ASP A 42 17.06 30.22 18.02
N TYR A 43 15.73 30.21 18.04
CA TYR A 43 14.87 29.70 16.97
C TYR A 43 13.54 30.43 16.89
N GLU A 44 12.99 30.48 15.67
CA GLU A 44 11.59 30.82 15.43
C GLU A 44 10.75 29.54 15.44
N GLU A 45 9.66 29.55 16.20
CA GLU A 45 8.72 28.43 16.25
C GLU A 45 7.51 28.72 15.39
N TYR A 46 7.17 27.78 14.50
CA TYR A 46 6.08 27.94 13.56
C TYR A 46 5.34 26.62 13.36
N GLY A 47 4.10 26.56 13.87
CA GLY A 47 3.24 25.37 13.79
C GLY A 47 3.83 24.11 14.45
N GLY A 48 4.67 24.27 15.47
CA GLY A 48 5.39 23.18 16.15
C GLY A 48 6.69 22.74 15.46
N VAL A 49 7.13 23.43 14.42
CA VAL A 49 8.45 23.29 13.79
C VAL A 49 9.38 24.38 14.31
N ARG A 50 10.62 24.05 14.62
CA ARG A 50 11.63 24.98 15.10
C ARG A 50 12.61 25.32 13.97
N PHE A 51 12.63 26.59 13.58
CA PHE A 51 13.48 27.11 12.54
C PHE A 51 14.65 27.87 13.15
N TYR A 52 15.86 27.40 12.87
CA TYR A 52 17.11 27.97 13.35
C TYR A 52 17.79 28.68 12.20
N ASP A 53 18.01 29.98 12.31
CA ASP A 53 18.88 30.70 11.39
C ASP A 53 20.33 30.42 11.75
N ILE A 54 21.14 30.08 10.75
CA ILE A 54 22.53 29.68 10.98
C ILE A 54 23.53 30.65 10.36
N ASP A 55 24.55 31.01 11.14
CA ASP A 55 25.60 31.94 10.73
C ASP A 55 26.62 31.29 9.76
N GLY A 56 26.64 29.95 9.69
CA GLY A 56 27.48 29.17 8.79
C GLY A 56 27.56 27.68 9.16
N VAL A 57 27.92 26.85 8.18
CA VAL A 57 28.15 25.40 8.35
C VAL A 57 29.64 25.11 8.17
N VAL A 58 30.27 24.50 9.18
CA VAL A 58 31.73 24.28 9.19
C VAL A 58 32.19 23.12 8.29
N THR A 59 31.29 22.22 7.90
CA THR A 59 31.63 21.01 7.12
C THR A 59 30.59 20.71 6.04
N LYS A 60 31.04 20.51 4.80
CA LYS A 60 30.16 20.13 3.67
C LYS A 60 29.89 18.63 3.68
N ASN A 61 28.62 18.29 3.53
CA ASN A 61 28.06 16.95 3.45
C ASN A 61 28.43 16.29 2.10
N THR A 62 29.49 15.47 2.05
CA THR A 62 30.07 15.01 0.76
C THR A 62 29.49 13.70 0.20
N ASN A 63 28.62 12.99 0.93
CA ASN A 63 28.13 11.66 0.51
C ASN A 63 26.59 11.56 0.61
N GLN A 64 25.91 12.61 0.14
CA GLN A 64 24.47 12.62 -0.10
C GLN A 64 24.11 11.83 -1.35
N PRO A 65 22.86 11.32 -1.48
CA PRO A 65 22.43 10.68 -2.70
C PRO A 65 22.43 11.68 -3.87
N THR A 66 22.87 11.22 -5.03
CA THR A 66 22.82 12.00 -6.27
C THR A 66 21.37 12.13 -6.76
N GLU A 67 21.10 13.06 -7.67
CA GLU A 67 19.76 13.18 -8.27
C GLU A 67 19.36 11.91 -9.02
N ASP A 68 20.31 11.23 -9.69
CA ASP A 68 20.06 9.95 -10.36
C ASP A 68 19.70 8.83 -9.37
N GLU A 69 20.39 8.76 -8.22
CA GLU A 69 20.08 7.81 -7.15
C GLU A 69 18.69 8.07 -6.54
N ILE A 70 18.33 9.34 -6.38
CA ILE A 70 17.00 9.76 -5.89
C ILE A 70 15.92 9.38 -6.91
N GLU A 71 16.13 9.70 -8.18
CA GLU A 71 15.21 9.36 -9.26
C GLU A 71 15.04 7.83 -9.34
N GLU A 72 16.12 7.05 -9.29
CA GLU A 72 16.03 5.59 -9.31
C GLU A 72 15.25 5.05 -8.11
N ALA A 73 15.52 5.54 -6.90
CA ALA A 73 14.82 5.12 -5.70
C ALA A 73 13.35 5.55 -5.70
N SER A 74 13.01 6.64 -6.38
CA SER A 74 11.63 7.10 -6.56
C SER A 74 10.77 6.05 -7.25
N PHE A 75 11.32 5.12 -8.03
CA PHE A 75 10.54 4.03 -8.64
C PHE A 75 10.38 2.80 -7.73
N ARG A 76 11.03 2.77 -6.57
CA ARG A 76 11.07 1.61 -5.67
C ARG A 76 10.02 1.72 -4.57
N THR A 77 9.58 0.57 -4.08
CA THR A 77 8.65 0.48 -2.93
C THR A 77 9.32 -0.13 -1.69
N GLY A 78 10.56 -0.60 -1.86
CA GLY A 78 11.45 -1.20 -0.88
C GLY A 78 12.69 -1.74 -1.61
N ASN A 79 13.83 -1.79 -0.93
CA ASN A 79 15.07 -2.39 -1.40
C ASN A 79 15.84 -2.97 -0.20
N GLY A 80 16.63 -4.02 -0.42
CA GLY A 80 17.28 -4.74 0.68
C GLY A 80 16.26 -5.44 1.57
N SER A 81 16.31 -5.19 2.88
CA SER A 81 15.37 -5.78 3.85
C SER A 81 14.02 -5.05 3.96
N ILE A 82 13.84 -3.91 3.29
CA ILE A 82 12.64 -3.08 3.39
C ILE A 82 11.48 -3.74 2.64
N ILE A 83 10.36 -3.99 3.34
CA ILE A 83 9.16 -4.57 2.76
C ILE A 83 8.45 -3.55 1.87
N ASN A 84 8.11 -3.97 0.66
CA ASN A 84 7.36 -3.18 -0.32
C ASN A 84 5.98 -2.76 0.22
N ARG A 85 5.72 -1.45 0.27
CA ARG A 85 4.44 -0.89 0.75
C ARG A 85 3.92 0.21 -0.17
N ASP A 86 2.62 0.49 -0.05
CA ASP A 86 2.01 1.74 -0.55
C ASP A 86 2.30 2.87 0.43
N TRP A 87 3.47 3.50 0.25
CA TRP A 87 3.92 4.58 1.12
C TRP A 87 3.00 5.79 1.11
N TYR A 88 2.28 6.02 0.00
CA TYR A 88 1.28 7.07 -0.10
C TYR A 88 0.06 6.80 0.81
N SER A 89 -0.27 5.53 1.05
CA SER A 89 -1.43 5.15 1.86
C SER A 89 -1.32 5.56 3.34
N TYR A 90 -0.14 5.96 3.82
CA TYR A 90 0.03 6.48 5.19
C TYR A 90 -0.02 8.01 5.28
N SER A 91 -0.06 8.70 4.14
CA SER A 91 0.03 10.15 4.05
C SER A 91 -1.31 10.79 3.74
N SER A 92 -1.44 12.07 4.08
CA SER A 92 -2.43 12.97 3.50
C SER A 92 -1.78 13.86 2.44
N LYS A 93 -2.56 14.35 1.48
CA LYS A 93 -2.12 15.35 0.48
C LYS A 93 -3.12 16.49 0.34
N TYR A 94 -3.95 16.66 1.37
CA TYR A 94 -5.02 17.64 1.40
C TYR A 94 -4.50 19.08 1.28
N PHE A 95 -3.34 19.38 1.85
CA PHE A 95 -2.74 20.70 1.79
C PHE A 95 -1.80 20.83 0.59
N TYR A 96 -1.09 19.76 0.23
CA TYR A 96 -0.29 19.71 -1.01
C TYR A 96 -1.10 20.15 -2.24
N GLN A 97 -2.34 19.67 -2.40
CA GLN A 97 -3.19 20.04 -3.53
C GLN A 97 -3.52 21.55 -3.60
N ASN A 98 -3.52 22.24 -2.45
CA ASN A 98 -3.81 23.67 -2.35
C ASN A 98 -2.57 24.55 -2.57
N MET A 99 -1.39 23.96 -2.71
CA MET A 99 -0.14 24.67 -2.95
C MET A 99 -0.03 25.20 -4.38
N THR A 100 0.74 26.28 -4.55
CA THR A 100 1.11 26.80 -5.87
C THR A 100 2.02 25.82 -6.62
N ALA A 101 2.15 25.97 -7.93
CA ALA A 101 3.03 25.11 -8.74
C ALA A 101 4.50 25.13 -8.25
N ASN A 102 4.99 26.27 -7.76
CA ASN A 102 6.36 26.39 -7.24
C ASN A 102 6.53 25.73 -5.87
N GLN A 103 5.55 25.90 -4.97
CA GLN A 103 5.51 25.22 -3.67
C GLN A 103 5.45 23.69 -3.84
N LYS A 104 4.64 23.19 -4.79
CA LYS A 104 4.58 21.76 -5.13
C LYS A 104 5.92 21.20 -5.61
N LYS A 105 6.74 21.98 -6.33
CA LYS A 105 8.08 21.54 -6.75
C LYS A 105 9.01 21.33 -5.56
N LEU A 106 9.03 22.27 -4.61
CA LEU A 106 9.82 22.14 -3.39
C LEU A 106 9.36 20.93 -2.56
N TYR A 107 8.04 20.79 -2.35
CA TYR A 107 7.45 19.65 -1.64
C TYR A 107 7.87 18.32 -2.27
N LYS A 108 7.74 18.22 -3.61
CA LYS A 108 8.09 17.00 -4.35
C LYS A 108 9.58 16.66 -4.22
N ALA A 109 10.46 17.66 -4.29
CA ALA A 109 11.90 17.44 -4.12
C ALA A 109 12.24 16.90 -2.73
N MET A 110 11.60 17.41 -1.67
CA MET A 110 11.75 16.85 -0.32
C MET A 110 11.18 15.42 -0.24
N TYR A 111 10.01 15.20 -0.84
CA TYR A 111 9.37 13.88 -0.87
C TYR A 111 10.25 12.82 -1.52
N GLU A 112 10.78 13.07 -2.72
CA GLU A 112 11.63 12.13 -3.45
C GLU A 112 12.93 11.84 -2.69
N TYR A 113 13.53 12.88 -2.10
CA TYR A 113 14.72 12.74 -1.28
C TYR A 113 14.46 11.90 -0.03
N CYS A 114 13.35 12.10 0.68
CA CYS A 114 12.97 11.27 1.82
C CYS A 114 12.57 9.85 1.41
N MET A 115 11.93 9.68 0.24
CA MET A 115 11.61 8.36 -0.30
C MET A 115 12.87 7.54 -0.54
N TYR A 116 13.95 8.13 -1.06
CA TYR A 116 15.24 7.44 -1.18
C TYR A 116 15.65 6.80 0.15
N TYR A 117 15.66 7.55 1.25
CA TYR A 117 16.03 7.01 2.56
C TYR A 117 15.01 6.02 3.14
N LEU A 118 13.72 6.20 2.85
CA LEU A 118 12.66 5.32 3.31
C LEU A 118 12.72 3.94 2.66
N VAL A 119 13.08 3.88 1.36
CA VAL A 119 13.00 2.65 0.55
C VAL A 119 14.35 2.02 0.25
N THR A 120 15.46 2.60 0.73
CA THR A 120 16.80 2.05 0.51
C THR A 120 17.54 1.74 1.80
N GLU A 121 18.20 0.58 1.79
CA GLU A 121 19.17 0.16 2.80
C GLU A 121 20.58 0.34 2.23
N ASP A 122 21.01 1.58 2.07
CA ASP A 122 22.32 1.93 1.50
C ASP A 122 23.35 2.26 2.58
N SER A 123 24.09 1.25 3.02
CA SER A 123 25.11 1.41 4.06
C SER A 123 26.30 2.27 3.62
N SER A 124 26.46 2.56 2.32
CA SER A 124 27.50 3.49 1.84
C SER A 124 27.24 4.93 2.29
N LYS A 125 25.97 5.25 2.57
CA LYS A 125 25.57 6.57 3.07
C LYS A 125 25.65 6.65 4.60
N ASP A 126 25.70 5.53 5.32
CA ASP A 126 25.62 5.46 6.79
C ASP A 126 26.83 6.02 7.56
N SER A 127 27.96 6.23 6.88
CA SER A 127 29.21 6.60 7.57
C SER A 127 29.03 7.90 8.38
N PRO A 128 29.48 7.93 9.65
CA PRO A 128 29.59 9.17 10.41
C PRO A 128 30.50 10.23 9.75
N ALA A 129 31.41 9.82 8.86
CA ALA A 129 32.21 10.72 8.04
C ALA A 129 31.44 11.34 6.84
N ASN A 130 30.23 10.83 6.56
CA ASN A 130 29.31 11.31 5.52
C ASN A 130 28.22 12.20 6.11
N TYR A 131 27.78 11.91 7.34
CA TYR A 131 27.00 12.80 8.19
C TYR A 131 27.93 13.41 9.25
N GLN A 132 28.91 14.20 8.81
CA GLN A 132 29.74 14.91 9.77
C GLN A 132 28.89 15.97 10.46
N MET A 133 28.46 15.63 11.67
CA MET A 133 28.42 16.49 12.86
C MET A 133 28.72 17.94 12.48
N SER A 134 27.73 18.62 11.93
CA SER A 134 27.91 20.00 11.51
C SER A 134 27.92 20.80 12.79
N THR A 135 29.08 21.34 13.18
CA THR A 135 29.13 22.41 14.18
C THR A 135 28.37 23.57 13.56
N ILE A 136 27.12 23.71 13.96
CA ILE A 136 26.25 24.79 13.53
C ILE A 136 26.41 25.89 14.58
N TYR A 137 26.70 27.10 14.11
CA TYR A 137 26.63 28.28 14.96
C TYR A 137 25.20 28.83 14.89
N VAL A 138 24.50 28.75 16.03
CA VAL A 138 23.18 29.35 16.23
C VAL A 138 23.30 30.31 17.40
N GLY A 139 23.11 31.62 17.18
CA GLY A 139 23.19 32.61 18.26
C GLY A 139 24.53 32.59 19.01
N GLY A 140 25.63 32.24 18.32
CA GLY A 140 26.97 32.09 18.93
C GLY A 140 27.20 30.79 19.71
N LYS A 141 26.26 29.85 19.73
CA LYS A 141 26.40 28.51 20.34
C LYS A 141 26.69 27.45 19.28
N VAL A 142 27.44 26.42 19.66
CA VAL A 142 27.73 25.24 18.82
C VAL A 142 26.68 24.16 19.06
N ARG A 143 25.92 23.81 18.01
CA ARG A 143 25.09 22.60 17.96
C ARG A 143 25.70 21.56 17.05
N THR A 144 25.29 20.31 17.21
CA THR A 144 25.74 19.24 16.32
C THR A 144 24.57 18.38 15.89
N GLU A 145 24.31 18.39 14.58
CA GLU A 145 23.08 17.84 14.02
C GLU A 145 23.32 17.05 12.73
N SER A 146 22.36 16.19 12.42
CA SER A 146 22.35 15.31 11.25
C SER A 146 21.54 15.92 10.11
N LEU A 147 22.20 16.76 9.31
CA LEU A 147 21.54 17.55 8.25
C LEU A 147 21.41 16.79 6.92
N THR A 148 20.34 17.08 6.18
CA THR A 148 20.16 16.64 4.78
C THR A 148 21.08 17.36 3.79
N LYS A 149 20.85 17.18 2.48
CA LYS A 149 21.28 18.18 1.48
C LYS A 149 20.58 19.52 1.72
N GLU A 150 21.18 20.61 1.26
CA GLU A 150 20.54 21.93 1.29
C GLU A 150 19.45 22.01 0.20
N PHE A 151 18.24 22.38 0.59
CA PHE A 151 17.15 22.70 -0.33
C PHE A 151 17.20 24.19 -0.65
N LYS A 152 17.88 24.55 -1.75
CA LYS A 152 18.02 25.94 -2.19
C LYS A 152 16.69 26.47 -2.71
N ILE A 153 16.03 27.33 -1.94
CA ILE A 153 14.67 27.80 -2.22
C ILE A 153 14.54 28.56 -3.54
N VAL A 154 15.61 29.23 -3.96
CA VAL A 154 15.70 29.94 -5.25
C VAL A 154 15.49 29.01 -6.45
N ASN A 155 15.87 27.73 -6.35
CA ASN A 155 15.70 26.75 -7.42
C ASN A 155 14.23 26.39 -7.65
N TYR A 156 13.37 26.65 -6.67
CA TYR A 156 11.95 26.32 -6.72
C TYR A 156 11.07 27.55 -6.94
N GLY A 157 11.65 28.76 -6.90
CA GLY A 157 10.92 30.01 -7.08
C GLY A 157 9.93 30.29 -5.96
N VAL A 158 10.32 30.00 -4.71
CA VAL A 158 9.54 30.26 -3.49
C VAL A 158 10.31 31.20 -2.57
N THR A 159 9.58 31.97 -1.76
CA THR A 159 10.13 32.79 -0.67
C THR A 159 10.48 31.95 0.55
N ALA A 160 11.28 32.49 1.49
CA ALA A 160 11.61 31.81 2.74
C ALA A 160 10.35 31.44 3.55
N ALA A 161 9.42 32.38 3.74
CA ALA A 161 8.16 32.12 4.44
C ALA A 161 7.27 31.07 3.74
N GLU A 162 7.33 30.96 2.41
CA GLU A 162 6.66 29.86 1.69
C GLU A 162 7.37 28.53 1.89
N ALA A 163 8.71 28.52 1.93
CA ALA A 163 9.49 27.32 2.19
C ALA A 163 9.21 26.77 3.60
N ASP A 164 9.18 27.64 4.62
CA ASP A 164 8.86 27.27 6.00
C ASP A 164 7.45 26.64 6.10
N ARG A 165 6.46 27.23 5.43
CA ARG A 165 5.11 26.65 5.30
C ARG A 165 5.10 25.31 4.58
N VAL A 166 5.82 25.19 3.47
CA VAL A 166 5.89 23.94 2.71
C VAL A 166 6.54 22.83 3.55
N PHE A 167 7.59 23.15 4.32
CA PHE A 167 8.23 22.20 5.22
C PHE A 167 7.32 21.78 6.38
N LEU A 168 6.61 22.72 7.01
CA LEU A 168 5.61 22.43 8.05
C LEU A 168 4.57 21.41 7.55
N VAL A 169 3.96 21.70 6.40
CA VAL A 169 2.97 20.79 5.79
C VAL A 169 3.60 19.45 5.46
N PHE A 170 4.80 19.46 4.87
CA PHE A 170 5.52 18.25 4.49
C PHE A 170 5.77 17.33 5.68
N LEU A 171 6.22 17.86 6.82
CA LEU A 171 6.50 17.09 8.02
C LEU A 171 5.25 16.41 8.60
N TYR A 172 4.11 17.11 8.57
CA TYR A 172 2.86 16.60 9.14
C TYR A 172 2.05 15.74 8.18
N GLU A 173 2.08 16.00 6.87
CA GLU A 173 1.37 15.18 5.87
C GLU A 173 2.05 13.81 5.62
N ASN A 174 3.33 13.66 5.97
CA ASN A 174 4.14 12.48 5.64
C ASN A 174 4.72 11.77 6.88
N PRO A 175 3.88 11.06 7.67
CA PRO A 175 4.32 10.40 8.89
C PRO A 175 5.25 9.21 8.58
N GLN A 176 5.26 8.72 7.33
CA GLN A 176 6.20 7.71 6.87
C GLN A 176 7.65 8.16 6.91
N PHE A 177 7.92 9.47 6.89
CA PHE A 177 9.26 10.01 7.09
C PHE A 177 9.54 10.21 8.58
N TYR A 178 9.32 9.17 9.38
CA TYR A 178 9.48 9.16 10.84
C TYR A 178 10.91 9.48 11.31
N PHE A 179 11.88 9.38 10.40
CA PHE A 179 13.27 9.70 10.63
C PHE A 179 13.57 11.20 10.59
N LEU A 180 12.60 12.05 10.25
CA LEU A 180 12.73 13.51 10.29
C LEU A 180 12.39 14.07 11.68
N ASP A 181 13.25 14.96 12.17
CA ASP A 181 12.99 15.82 13.32
C ASP A 181 12.11 17.03 12.91
N ALA A 182 11.50 17.69 13.90
CA ALA A 182 10.79 18.96 13.76
C ALA A 182 11.72 20.19 13.78
N ASP A 183 13.04 19.98 13.75
CA ASP A 183 14.04 21.03 13.57
C ASP A 183 14.34 21.26 12.09
N CYS A 184 14.49 22.53 11.72
CA CYS A 184 14.90 22.99 10.40
C CYS A 184 15.97 24.07 10.54
N PHE A 185 17.04 23.98 9.75
CA PHE A 185 18.12 24.97 9.77
C PHE A 185 18.11 25.79 8.48
N ARG A 186 17.88 27.09 8.61
CA ARG A 186 17.76 28.05 7.51
C ARG A 186 19.10 28.71 7.22
N THR A 187 19.45 28.77 5.95
CA THR A 187 20.55 29.59 5.44
C THR A 187 19.98 30.79 4.69
N GLY A 188 20.82 31.75 4.33
CA GLY A 188 20.41 32.83 3.41
C GLY A 188 19.96 32.36 2.03
N ALA A 189 20.18 31.09 1.65
CA ALA A 189 19.89 30.55 0.32
C ALA A 189 18.86 29.39 0.31
N GLY A 190 18.58 28.78 1.45
CA GLY A 190 17.79 27.55 1.53
C GLY A 190 17.64 27.06 2.96
N PHE A 191 17.40 25.76 3.10
CA PHE A 191 17.30 25.13 4.41
C PHE A 191 17.77 23.67 4.39
N TYR A 192 18.01 23.13 5.57
CA TYR A 192 18.30 21.73 5.83
C TYR A 192 17.20 21.14 6.71
N MET A 193 16.75 19.94 6.35
CA MET A 193 15.96 19.11 7.26
C MET A 193 16.92 18.35 8.17
N VAL A 194 16.41 17.89 9.31
CA VAL A 194 17.20 17.17 10.32
C VAL A 194 16.73 15.73 10.41
N PHE A 195 17.68 14.79 10.41
CA PHE A 195 17.42 13.39 10.68
C PHE A 195 17.66 13.09 12.15
N TYR A 196 16.77 12.31 12.75
CA TYR A 196 17.05 11.71 14.03
C TYR A 196 18.27 10.79 13.96
N ASP A 197 19.17 10.94 14.92
CA ASP A 197 20.48 10.30 14.92
C ASP A 197 20.44 8.77 14.78
N LEU A 198 19.47 8.12 15.43
CA LEU A 198 19.24 6.66 15.38
C LEU A 198 18.92 6.18 13.96
N PHE A 199 18.19 6.98 13.18
CA PHE A 199 17.71 6.58 11.86
C PHE A 199 18.63 7.01 10.73
N ARG A 200 19.82 7.55 11.03
CA ARG A 200 20.88 7.72 10.02
C ARG A 200 21.35 6.39 9.46
N ASN A 201 21.50 5.39 10.33
CA ASN A 201 21.95 4.06 9.95
C ASN A 201 20.86 3.36 9.13
N SER A 202 21.16 3.03 7.88
CA SER A 202 20.23 2.46 6.91
C SER A 202 19.68 1.11 7.32
N THR A 203 20.47 0.24 7.95
CA THR A 203 19.99 -1.04 8.47
C THR A 203 19.02 -0.85 9.64
N THR A 204 19.37 0.02 10.59
CA THR A 204 18.49 0.37 11.73
C THR A 204 17.19 1.01 11.22
N ARG A 205 17.29 1.94 10.27
CA ARG A 205 16.15 2.57 9.61
C ARG A 205 15.31 1.53 8.88
N ALA A 206 15.89 0.62 8.09
CA ALA A 206 15.15 -0.43 7.39
C ALA A 206 14.39 -1.35 8.37
N GLU A 207 15.02 -1.75 9.47
CA GLU A 207 14.40 -2.55 10.52
C GLU A 207 13.20 -1.84 11.15
N TYR A 208 13.37 -0.59 11.58
CA TYR A 208 12.28 0.16 12.22
C TYR A 208 11.21 0.60 11.22
N THR A 209 11.55 0.88 9.97
CA THR A 209 10.58 1.09 8.89
C THR A 209 9.63 -0.10 8.81
N ASN A 210 10.16 -1.33 8.81
CA ASN A 210 9.31 -2.51 8.80
C ASN A 210 8.47 -2.65 10.08
N LYS A 211 9.08 -2.51 11.26
CA LYS A 211 8.36 -2.67 12.54
C LYS A 211 7.24 -1.64 12.74
N ILE A 212 7.51 -0.37 12.43
CA ILE A 212 6.53 0.71 12.55
C ILE A 212 5.35 0.42 11.62
N PHE A 213 5.61 0.17 10.33
CA PHE A 213 4.53 0.07 9.35
C PHE A 213 3.81 -1.28 9.37
N ASP A 214 4.41 -2.35 9.87
CA ASP A 214 3.69 -3.59 10.21
C ASP A 214 2.69 -3.35 11.36
N LYS A 215 3.07 -2.56 12.37
CA LYS A 215 2.16 -2.19 13.47
C LYS A 215 1.03 -1.28 12.98
N VAL A 216 1.35 -0.27 12.15
CA VAL A 216 0.35 0.60 11.52
C VAL A 216 -0.61 -0.22 10.66
N ASP A 217 -0.11 -1.14 9.81
CA ASP A 217 -0.94 -1.99 8.97
C ASP A 217 -1.88 -2.89 9.79
N GLY A 218 -1.38 -3.45 10.90
CA GLY A 218 -2.19 -4.25 11.82
C GLY A 218 -3.30 -3.46 12.51
N PHE A 219 -3.03 -2.22 12.91
CA PHE A 219 -4.06 -1.32 13.48
C PHE A 219 -5.03 -0.82 12.42
N ALA A 220 -4.54 -0.46 11.24
CA ALA A 220 -5.38 -0.01 10.13
C ALA A 220 -6.34 -1.11 9.66
N ALA A 221 -5.92 -2.38 9.68
CA ALA A 221 -6.81 -3.50 9.38
C ALA A 221 -7.95 -3.66 10.40
N GLN A 222 -7.69 -3.38 11.69
CA GLN A 222 -8.72 -3.38 12.73
C GLN A 222 -9.71 -2.23 12.53
N VAL A 223 -9.20 -1.02 12.24
CA VAL A 223 -10.04 0.13 11.92
C VAL A 223 -10.88 -0.14 10.68
N ALA A 224 -10.28 -0.62 9.58
CA ALA A 224 -10.99 -0.90 8.33
C ALA A 224 -12.07 -1.99 8.44
N ALA A 225 -12.04 -2.82 9.49
CA ALA A 225 -13.06 -3.82 9.77
C ALA A 225 -14.36 -3.22 10.34
N GLU A 226 -14.31 -1.99 10.86
CA GLU A 226 -15.48 -1.29 11.38
C GLU A 226 -16.42 -0.82 10.25
N SER A 227 -17.72 -0.88 10.53
CA SER A 227 -18.75 -0.71 9.49
C SER A 227 -19.08 0.74 9.16
N THR A 228 -18.96 1.64 10.14
CA THR A 228 -19.29 3.06 9.98
C THR A 228 -18.04 3.93 10.15
N ASP A 229 -18.03 5.12 9.56
CA ASP A 229 -16.92 6.06 9.73
C ASP A 229 -16.77 6.49 11.19
N TYR A 230 -17.88 6.64 11.93
CA TYR A 230 -17.85 6.90 13.37
C TYR A 230 -17.12 5.79 14.14
N ASP A 231 -17.48 4.52 13.90
CA ASP A 231 -16.85 3.39 14.57
C ASP A 231 -15.36 3.28 14.24
N LYS A 232 -14.97 3.63 13.00
CA LYS A 232 -13.56 3.73 12.59
C LYS A 232 -12.81 4.80 13.38
N MET A 233 -13.39 6.00 13.51
CA MET A 233 -12.78 7.09 14.29
C MET A 233 -12.65 6.72 15.77
N LYS A 234 -13.68 6.07 16.32
CA LYS A 234 -13.64 5.61 17.71
C LYS A 234 -12.59 4.52 17.90
N LYS A 235 -12.51 3.55 16.97
CA LYS A 235 -11.52 2.48 17.01
C LYS A 235 -10.09 3.00 16.96
N VAL A 236 -9.77 3.97 16.11
CA VAL A 236 -8.41 4.53 16.06
C VAL A 236 -8.07 5.31 17.32
N GLN A 237 -9.02 6.05 17.90
CA GLN A 237 -8.82 6.74 19.17
C GLN A 237 -8.50 5.76 20.29
N ASP A 238 -9.32 4.70 20.43
CA ASP A 238 -9.11 3.67 21.45
C ASP A 238 -7.73 3.01 21.26
N ILE A 239 -7.37 2.61 20.03
CA ILE A 239 -6.05 2.04 19.74
C ILE A 239 -4.93 2.98 20.18
N ILE A 240 -5.00 4.27 19.84
CA ILE A 240 -3.92 5.21 20.12
C ILE A 240 -3.80 5.49 21.61
N CYS A 241 -4.89 5.79 22.32
CA CYS A 241 -4.89 6.05 23.76
C CYS A 241 -4.52 4.80 24.56
N GLU A 242 -4.93 3.59 24.15
CA GLU A 242 -4.56 2.35 24.86
C GLU A 242 -3.08 1.96 24.68
N ASN A 243 -2.42 2.45 23.63
CA ASN A 243 -1.04 2.09 23.29
C ASN A 243 -0.02 3.17 23.64
N ASN A 244 -0.46 4.33 24.14
CA ASN A 244 0.41 5.46 24.43
C ASN A 244 0.14 6.03 25.81
N VAL A 245 1.12 6.79 26.31
CA VAL A 245 0.97 7.65 27.47
C VAL A 245 1.60 9.00 27.11
N TYR A 246 0.88 10.09 27.36
CA TYR A 246 1.44 11.42 27.10
C TYR A 246 2.61 11.71 28.04
N LYS A 247 3.83 11.70 27.49
CA LYS A 247 5.09 12.01 28.18
C LYS A 247 6.15 12.46 27.19
N TRP A 248 6.96 13.42 27.63
CA TRP A 248 8.21 13.75 26.96
C TRP A 248 9.32 12.78 27.37
N SER A 249 10.16 12.40 26.41
CA SER A 249 11.31 11.51 26.63
C SER A 249 12.26 12.05 27.71
N TYR A 250 12.46 13.37 27.83
CA TYR A 250 13.31 13.96 28.88
C TYR A 250 12.76 13.73 30.30
N GLN A 251 11.43 13.64 30.45
CA GLN A 251 10.79 13.37 31.76
C GLN A 251 11.07 11.94 32.25
N LEU A 252 11.53 11.07 31.34
CA LEU A 252 11.98 9.71 31.63
C LEU A 252 13.51 9.61 31.77
N GLY A 253 14.22 10.75 31.71
CA GLY A 253 15.69 10.79 31.77
C GLY A 253 16.37 10.28 30.50
N LEU A 254 15.64 10.18 29.38
CA LEU A 254 16.23 9.85 28.09
C LEU A 254 16.99 11.05 27.54
N THR A 255 18.11 10.79 26.89
CA THR A 255 18.96 11.81 26.26
C THR A 255 18.68 11.97 24.76
N GLU A 256 17.99 10.99 24.18
CA GLU A 256 17.54 11.01 22.79
C GLU A 256 16.02 11.17 22.76
N TYR A 257 15.53 12.04 21.89
CA TYR A 257 14.13 12.44 21.83
C TYR A 257 13.57 12.12 20.45
N TYR A 258 12.46 11.38 20.39
CA TYR A 258 11.76 11.03 19.14
C TYR A 258 10.27 11.37 19.21
N ASP A 259 9.90 12.19 20.18
CA ASP A 259 8.51 12.44 20.59
C ASP A 259 7.70 13.10 19.45
N GLN A 260 8.36 13.83 18.55
CA GLN A 260 7.72 14.51 17.40
C GLN A 260 7.45 13.59 16.20
N SER A 261 7.73 12.28 16.30
CA SER A 261 7.60 11.31 15.21
C SER A 261 6.56 10.22 15.52
N ILE A 262 6.06 9.56 14.48
CA ILE A 262 5.23 8.35 14.66
C ILE A 262 5.99 7.20 15.33
N TYR A 263 7.33 7.21 15.30
CA TYR A 263 8.14 6.18 15.94
C TYR A 263 7.89 6.11 17.44
N SER A 264 7.82 7.25 18.13
CA SER A 264 7.54 7.25 19.57
C SER A 264 6.15 6.66 19.87
N SER A 265 5.14 7.04 19.09
CA SER A 265 3.78 6.51 19.23
C SER A 265 3.68 5.00 18.96
N MET A 266 4.36 4.52 17.92
CA MET A 266 4.24 3.11 17.52
C MET A 266 5.17 2.20 18.31
N MET A 267 6.37 2.65 18.70
CA MET A 267 7.42 1.78 19.25
C MET A 267 7.73 2.03 20.73
N MET A 268 7.60 3.26 21.23
CA MET A 268 8.05 3.60 22.59
C MET A 268 6.94 3.44 23.63
N GLY A 269 5.66 3.51 23.23
CA GLY A 269 4.51 3.40 24.12
C GLY A 269 4.26 4.67 24.96
N PHE A 270 4.96 5.74 24.65
CA PHE A 270 4.75 7.09 25.17
C PHE A 270 5.18 8.09 24.10
N THR A 271 4.54 9.25 24.08
CA THR A 271 4.79 10.28 23.06
C THR A 271 4.14 11.61 23.46
N VAL A 272 4.23 12.60 22.57
CA VAL A 272 3.57 13.91 22.68
C VAL A 272 2.61 14.13 21.52
N CYS A 273 1.93 15.27 21.48
CA CYS A 273 0.83 15.56 20.56
C CYS A 273 1.14 15.27 19.08
N ALA A 274 2.35 15.57 18.61
CA ALA A 274 2.75 15.26 17.24
C ALA A 274 2.85 13.75 16.95
N GLY A 275 3.34 12.94 17.90
CA GLY A 275 3.40 11.49 17.73
C GLY A 275 2.01 10.85 17.77
N TYR A 276 1.14 11.28 18.70
CA TYR A 276 -0.28 10.90 18.72
C TYR A 276 -0.94 11.17 17.37
N SER A 277 -0.85 12.41 16.90
CA SER A 277 -1.57 12.84 15.69
C SER A 277 -1.02 12.20 14.40
N LYS A 278 0.31 11.97 14.32
CA LYS A 278 0.92 11.20 13.22
C LYS A 278 0.49 9.74 13.23
N GLY A 279 0.34 9.13 14.41
CA GLY A 279 -0.17 7.77 14.57
C GLY A 279 -1.61 7.63 14.06
N VAL A 280 -2.51 8.49 14.54
CA VAL A 280 -3.92 8.54 14.08
C VAL A 280 -3.98 8.71 12.56
N MET A 281 -3.24 9.68 12.00
CA MET A 281 -3.27 9.96 10.58
C MET A 281 -2.81 8.76 9.75
N ALA A 282 -1.67 8.14 10.09
CA ALA A 282 -1.14 7.01 9.33
C ALA A 282 -2.10 5.80 9.34
N ILE A 283 -2.71 5.50 10.49
CA ILE A 283 -3.65 4.39 10.64
C ILE A 283 -4.93 4.66 9.83
N LEU A 284 -5.54 5.85 9.98
CA LEU A 284 -6.78 6.19 9.28
C LEU A 284 -6.59 6.23 7.77
N ARG A 285 -5.51 6.84 7.29
CA ARG A 285 -5.18 6.91 5.86
C ARG A 285 -4.99 5.50 5.30
N LYS A 286 -4.27 4.63 6.01
CA LYS A 286 -4.08 3.24 5.59
C LYS A 286 -5.38 2.44 5.60
N ALA A 287 -6.27 2.73 6.55
CA ALA A 287 -7.61 2.14 6.63
C ALA A 287 -8.60 2.69 5.56
N GLY A 288 -8.15 3.61 4.70
CA GLY A 288 -8.96 4.20 3.63
C GLY A 288 -9.87 5.35 4.08
N SER A 289 -9.64 5.90 5.27
CA SER A 289 -10.37 7.07 5.80
C SER A 289 -9.57 8.36 5.58
N GLN A 290 -10.24 9.50 5.53
CA GLN A 290 -9.57 10.80 5.37
C GLN A 290 -9.24 11.42 6.72
N ALA A 291 -7.98 11.79 6.88
CA ALA A 291 -7.45 12.47 8.05
C ALA A 291 -6.37 13.47 7.62
N ILE A 292 -6.26 14.55 8.38
CA ILE A 292 -5.17 15.53 8.29
C ILE A 292 -4.67 15.82 9.71
N ILE A 293 -3.50 16.44 9.80
CA ILE A 293 -2.98 17.02 11.04
C ILE A 293 -2.97 18.53 10.87
N VAL A 294 -3.39 19.23 11.91
CA VAL A 294 -3.29 20.68 12.04
C VAL A 294 -2.61 20.99 13.37
N THR A 295 -2.05 22.21 13.46
CA THR A 295 -1.32 22.64 14.64
C THR A 295 -1.73 24.03 15.07
N SER A 296 -1.53 24.30 16.37
CA SER A 296 -1.45 25.64 16.94
C SER A 296 0.02 25.99 17.19
N SER A 297 0.26 27.07 17.94
CA SER A 297 1.61 27.42 18.41
C SER A 297 2.21 26.41 19.40
N SER A 298 1.40 25.53 20.01
CA SER A 298 1.86 24.65 21.10
C SER A 298 1.33 23.22 21.03
N HIS A 299 0.43 22.91 20.09
CA HIS A 299 -0.27 21.63 20.05
C HIS A 299 -0.51 21.14 18.62
N ALA A 300 -0.72 19.83 18.47
CA ALA A 300 -1.04 19.17 17.22
C ALA A 300 -2.17 18.16 17.42
N TRP A 301 -3.18 18.20 16.56
CA TRP A 301 -4.32 17.28 16.60
C TRP A 301 -4.78 16.92 15.18
N ASN A 302 -5.74 15.99 15.08
CA ASN A 302 -6.27 15.58 13.80
C ASN A 302 -7.59 16.28 13.47
N MET A 303 -7.80 16.53 12.18
CA MET A 303 -9.16 16.62 11.65
C MET A 303 -9.44 15.38 10.82
N VAL A 304 -10.63 14.81 10.96
CA VAL A 304 -11.03 13.55 10.31
C VAL A 304 -12.36 13.72 9.59
N LYS A 305 -12.53 13.03 8.45
CA LYS A 305 -13.78 13.09 7.69
C LYS A 305 -14.70 11.94 8.10
N VAL A 306 -15.94 12.28 8.48
CA VAL A 306 -17.02 11.32 8.79
C VAL A 306 -18.20 11.66 7.89
N GLY A 307 -18.53 10.75 6.95
CA GLY A 307 -19.42 11.08 5.85
C GLY A 307 -18.84 12.22 4.99
N GLU A 308 -19.61 13.30 4.81
CA GLU A 308 -19.14 14.47 4.03
C GLU A 308 -18.48 15.56 4.88
N ASN A 309 -18.55 15.44 6.21
CA ASN A 309 -18.14 16.51 7.12
C ASN A 309 -16.78 16.21 7.78
N TRP A 310 -16.03 17.26 8.06
CA TRP A 310 -14.78 17.20 8.83
C TRP A 310 -15.05 17.52 10.29
N TYR A 311 -14.32 16.87 11.19
CA TYR A 311 -14.42 17.06 12.64
C TYR A 311 -13.06 17.05 13.30
N ASN A 312 -12.92 17.77 14.41
CA ASN A 312 -11.71 17.71 15.23
C ASN A 312 -11.70 16.41 16.04
N LEU A 313 -10.53 15.78 16.11
CA LEU A 313 -10.25 14.57 16.88
C LEU A 313 -8.88 14.74 17.55
N ASP A 314 -8.87 14.85 18.87
CA ASP A 314 -7.64 15.00 19.65
C ASP A 314 -7.47 13.86 20.65
N THR A 315 -6.69 12.86 20.24
CA THR A 315 -6.35 11.70 21.09
C THR A 315 -5.40 12.04 22.23
N THR A 316 -4.70 13.19 22.18
CA THR A 316 -3.78 13.58 23.24
C THR A 316 -4.54 14.05 24.47
N TRP A 317 -5.54 14.90 24.27
CA TRP A 317 -6.36 15.43 25.36
C TRP A 317 -7.46 14.45 25.79
N ASP A 318 -7.84 13.52 24.92
CA ASP A 318 -8.71 12.39 25.25
C ASP A 318 -7.95 11.19 25.87
N ASP A 319 -6.61 11.26 26.03
CA ASP A 319 -5.80 10.21 26.68
C ASP A 319 -6.03 10.12 28.21
N ASP A 320 -6.82 11.03 28.79
CA ASP A 320 -7.29 10.93 30.17
C ASP A 320 -8.51 9.98 30.28
N VAL A 321 -8.23 8.68 30.15
CA VAL A 321 -9.23 7.60 30.32
C VAL A 321 -9.85 7.54 31.72
N SER A 322 -9.30 8.28 32.69
CA SER A 322 -9.82 8.34 34.06
C SER A 322 -10.90 9.41 34.26
N GLY A 323 -11.05 10.33 33.30
CA GLY A 323 -11.96 11.47 33.37
C GLY A 323 -11.63 12.43 34.52
N THR A 324 -10.36 12.45 34.96
CA THR A 324 -9.93 13.21 36.14
C THR A 324 -9.84 14.70 35.84
N TYR A 325 -9.54 15.06 34.58
CA TYR A 325 -9.33 16.44 34.15
C TYR A 325 -10.37 16.89 33.10
N TYR A 326 -10.79 16.00 32.20
CA TYR A 326 -11.84 16.25 31.19
C TYR A 326 -12.86 15.11 31.14
N PRO A 327 -14.11 15.36 30.69
CA PRO A 327 -15.03 14.28 30.36
C PRO A 327 -14.40 13.33 29.32
N VAL A 328 -14.61 12.02 29.48
CA VAL A 328 -14.09 11.03 28.53
C VAL A 328 -14.62 11.31 27.12
N ASN A 329 -13.74 11.36 26.12
CA ASN A 329 -14.03 11.71 24.71
C ASN A 329 -14.51 13.16 24.49
N TYR A 330 -14.00 14.13 25.25
CA TYR A 330 -14.41 15.52 25.12
C TYR A 330 -13.98 16.12 23.77
N TYR A 331 -12.82 15.73 23.25
CA TYR A 331 -12.27 16.21 21.98
C TYR A 331 -12.49 15.23 20.81
N PHE A 332 -13.47 14.35 20.94
CA PHE A 332 -13.84 13.39 19.91
C PHE A 332 -14.96 13.91 19.00
N LEU A 333 -14.61 14.18 17.74
CA LEU A 333 -15.53 14.59 16.68
C LEU A 333 -16.31 15.89 16.98
N ILE A 334 -15.59 16.93 17.40
CA ILE A 334 -16.18 18.22 17.81
C ILE A 334 -16.00 19.34 16.77
N ALA A 335 -16.86 20.36 16.86
CA ALA A 335 -16.82 21.59 16.09
C ALA A 335 -15.52 22.38 16.31
N ASP A 336 -15.14 23.22 15.33
CA ASP A 336 -14.04 24.17 15.49
C ASP A 336 -14.31 25.11 16.69
N SER A 337 -15.53 25.65 16.81
CA SER A 337 -15.87 26.56 17.91
C SER A 337 -15.68 25.91 19.30
N LYS A 338 -16.08 24.65 19.45
CA LYS A 338 -15.92 23.94 20.73
C LYS A 338 -14.48 23.57 21.01
N ASN A 339 -13.73 23.22 19.97
CA ASN A 339 -12.31 22.93 20.05
C ASN A 339 -11.52 24.18 20.49
N ASP A 340 -11.91 25.36 19.97
CA ASP A 340 -11.28 26.65 20.28
C ASP A 340 -11.70 27.21 21.67
N ASP A 341 -12.94 26.96 22.12
CA ASP A 341 -13.53 27.60 23.31
C ASP A 341 -13.09 27.03 24.67
N TYR A 342 -12.52 25.80 24.72
CA TYR A 342 -12.39 25.05 25.97
C TYR A 342 -10.97 24.56 26.26
N ASP A 343 -10.00 25.46 26.41
CA ASP A 343 -8.70 25.09 27.02
C ASP A 343 -8.45 25.71 28.41
N GLY A 344 -9.43 26.45 28.93
CA GLY A 344 -9.47 26.94 30.31
C GLY A 344 -8.38 27.95 30.70
N THR A 345 -7.27 28.05 29.98
CA THR A 345 -6.12 28.91 30.32
C THR A 345 -5.10 29.17 29.19
N SER A 346 -5.15 28.56 27.99
CA SER A 346 -3.93 28.46 27.16
C SER A 346 -4.01 28.41 25.62
N ASN A 347 -4.92 29.07 24.89
CA ASN A 347 -4.97 29.15 23.40
C ASN A 347 -4.41 27.94 22.58
N SER A 348 -4.51 26.71 23.09
CA SER A 348 -3.73 25.53 22.66
C SER A 348 -4.35 24.88 21.43
N HIS A 349 -5.65 25.09 21.23
CA HIS A 349 -6.39 24.63 20.06
C HIS A 349 -6.72 25.75 19.08
N VAL A 350 -6.23 26.98 19.33
CA VAL A 350 -6.32 28.08 18.37
C VAL A 350 -5.45 27.75 17.17
N ILE A 351 -6.11 27.42 16.07
CA ILE A 351 -5.43 26.97 14.87
C ILE A 351 -4.45 28.02 14.33
N GLY A 352 -3.27 27.55 13.94
CA GLY A 352 -2.28 28.39 13.28
C GLY A 352 -2.83 29.03 12.00
N SER A 353 -2.59 30.33 11.84
CA SER A 353 -3.07 31.13 10.70
C SER A 353 -2.68 30.56 9.32
N GLU A 354 -1.59 29.81 9.28
CA GLU A 354 -1.04 29.13 8.12
C GLU A 354 -1.95 28.05 7.54
N TRP A 355 -2.69 27.35 8.40
CA TRP A 355 -3.64 26.32 7.96
C TRP A 355 -4.84 26.97 7.25
N ASN A 356 -5.19 28.20 7.61
CA ASN A 356 -6.22 28.97 6.90
C ASN A 356 -5.75 29.38 5.50
N LEU A 357 -4.48 29.78 5.34
CA LEU A 357 -3.89 30.07 4.02
C LEU A 357 -3.91 28.83 3.11
N LEU A 358 -3.77 27.66 3.71
CA LEU A 358 -3.77 26.36 3.02
C LEU A 358 -5.17 25.73 2.91
N LYS A 359 -6.21 26.52 3.22
CA LYS A 359 -7.63 26.13 3.12
C LYS A 359 -7.95 24.86 3.90
N LYS A 360 -7.59 24.85 5.19
CA LYS A 360 -8.05 23.81 6.13
C LYS A 360 -9.55 23.56 5.98
N PRO A 361 -10.01 22.33 6.20
CA PRO A 361 -11.44 22.09 6.28
C PRO A 361 -12.03 22.81 7.50
N ILE A 362 -13.32 23.13 7.41
CA ILE A 362 -14.07 23.80 8.47
C ILE A 362 -15.01 22.78 9.12
N CYS A 363 -15.03 22.74 10.45
CA CYS A 363 -15.99 21.96 11.21
C CYS A 363 -17.01 22.88 11.89
N TYR A 364 -18.26 22.84 11.42
CA TYR A 364 -19.31 23.76 11.89
C TYR A 364 -20.01 23.31 13.17
N THR A 365 -20.18 22.01 13.38
CA THR A 365 -21.00 21.46 14.46
C THR A 365 -20.40 20.16 14.98
N ASP A 366 -20.59 19.90 16.27
CA ASP A 366 -20.26 18.61 16.88
C ASP A 366 -20.96 17.48 16.13
N TYR A 367 -20.32 16.31 16.11
CA TYR A 367 -20.98 15.12 15.59
C TYR A 367 -22.20 14.77 16.45
N SER A 368 -23.36 14.67 15.80
CA SER A 368 -24.58 14.09 16.38
C SER A 368 -25.09 13.00 15.44
N ALA A 369 -25.43 11.83 16.00
CA ALA A 369 -25.93 10.69 15.23
C ALA A 369 -27.23 11.00 14.46
N ASP A 370 -27.95 12.07 14.85
CA ASP A 370 -29.26 12.46 14.33
C ASP A 370 -29.22 13.55 13.25
N THR A 371 -28.07 14.17 12.98
CA THR A 371 -27.94 15.26 11.99
C THR A 371 -27.09 14.85 10.80
N TYR A 372 -27.74 14.20 9.83
CA TYR A 372 -27.28 14.24 8.44
C TYR A 372 -27.70 15.60 7.84
N MET A 373 -26.75 16.49 7.61
CA MET A 373 -26.99 17.82 7.02
C MET A 373 -26.38 17.93 5.61
N ASP A 374 -27.16 18.58 4.74
CA ASP A 374 -27.16 18.87 3.30
C ASP A 374 -25.80 18.89 2.49
N PRO A 375 -25.75 18.39 1.23
CA PRO A 375 -24.54 17.99 0.51
C PRO A 375 -23.92 19.07 -0.40
N SER A 376 -23.91 20.35 -0.01
CA SER A 376 -23.35 21.41 -0.86
C SER A 376 -21.91 21.79 -0.48
N ASN A 377 -20.98 20.84 -0.58
CA ASN A 377 -19.59 21.14 -0.90
C ASN A 377 -18.99 19.92 -1.61
N SER A 378 -19.26 19.85 -2.91
CA SER A 378 -18.69 18.87 -3.80
C SER A 378 -17.17 18.98 -3.81
N TRP A 379 -16.50 17.90 -3.37
CA TRP A 379 -15.11 17.62 -3.71
C TRP A 379 -14.94 17.68 -5.23
N SER A 380 -14.18 18.64 -5.75
CA SER A 380 -13.94 18.76 -7.19
C SER A 380 -12.53 18.38 -7.63
N VAL A 381 -11.77 17.68 -6.80
CA VAL A 381 -10.59 16.95 -7.27
C VAL A 381 -10.48 15.67 -6.46
N ALA A 382 -10.67 14.52 -7.11
CA ALA A 382 -10.44 13.25 -6.45
C ALA A 382 -8.94 13.14 -6.13
N GLU A 383 -8.55 12.63 -4.95
CA GLU A 383 -7.14 12.34 -4.62
C GLU A 383 -6.43 11.46 -5.68
N THR A 384 -7.18 10.84 -6.59
CA THR A 384 -6.68 10.18 -7.80
C THR A 384 -5.86 11.10 -8.71
N ASP A 385 -6.17 12.39 -8.79
CA ASP A 385 -5.43 13.36 -9.60
C ASP A 385 -4.14 13.79 -8.92
N VAL A 386 -4.12 13.88 -7.58
CA VAL A 386 -2.89 14.09 -6.80
C VAL A 386 -1.98 12.87 -6.89
N ARG A 387 -2.54 11.65 -6.87
CA ARG A 387 -1.77 10.44 -7.19
C ARG A 387 -1.08 10.56 -8.55
N ALA A 388 -1.67 11.24 -9.54
CA ALA A 388 -1.01 11.45 -10.83
C ALA A 388 0.25 12.31 -10.75
N ASP A 389 0.27 13.36 -9.91
CA ASP A 389 1.47 14.17 -9.63
C ASP A 389 2.62 13.33 -9.03
N PHE A 390 2.30 12.21 -8.38
CA PHE A 390 3.24 11.24 -7.80
C PHE A 390 3.29 9.88 -8.53
N ASN A 391 2.54 9.66 -9.63
CA ASN A 391 2.45 8.39 -10.37
C ASN A 391 3.68 8.11 -11.24
N GLY A 392 4.59 9.09 -11.36
CA GLY A 392 5.95 8.87 -11.84
C GLY A 392 6.87 8.21 -10.80
N ILE A 393 6.46 8.13 -9.53
CA ILE A 393 7.29 7.83 -8.35
C ILE A 393 6.72 6.65 -7.53
N TYR A 394 5.73 5.93 -8.06
CA TYR A 394 5.17 4.79 -7.33
C TYR A 394 4.38 3.85 -8.24
N ARG A 395 4.88 2.62 -8.44
CA ARG A 395 4.14 1.55 -9.12
C ARG A 395 4.36 0.22 -8.41
N PRO A 396 3.41 -0.25 -7.59
CA PRO A 396 3.55 -1.54 -6.95
C PRO A 396 3.70 -2.60 -8.05
N GLU A 397 4.78 -3.38 -7.95
CA GLU A 397 4.99 -4.52 -8.82
C GLU A 397 3.97 -5.59 -8.46
N VAL A 398 3.17 -5.99 -9.45
CA VAL A 398 2.14 -7.00 -9.30
C VAL A 398 2.20 -7.95 -10.49
N ILE A 399 1.75 -9.18 -10.27
CA ILE A 399 1.49 -10.11 -11.37
C ILE A 399 0.03 -9.90 -11.79
N PRO A 400 -0.26 -9.19 -12.90
CA PRO A 400 -1.64 -8.97 -13.30
C PRO A 400 -2.31 -10.29 -13.68
N VAL A 401 -3.57 -10.44 -13.27
CA VAL A 401 -4.40 -11.60 -13.57
C VAL A 401 -5.00 -11.42 -14.96
N VAL A 402 -4.57 -12.25 -15.91
CA VAL A 402 -5.06 -12.25 -17.30
C VAL A 402 -6.16 -13.28 -17.46
N THR A 403 -7.41 -12.82 -17.53
CA THR A 403 -8.57 -13.68 -17.78
C THR A 403 -8.92 -13.68 -19.27
N LEU A 404 -8.97 -14.87 -19.86
CA LEU A 404 -9.31 -15.06 -21.28
C LEU A 404 -10.79 -15.40 -21.43
N SER A 405 -11.44 -14.92 -22.49
CA SER A 405 -12.86 -15.22 -22.79
C SER A 405 -13.16 -16.72 -22.92
N ALA A 406 -12.16 -17.51 -23.33
CA ALA A 406 -12.20 -18.96 -23.23
C ALA A 406 -10.78 -19.53 -23.09
N LYS A 407 -10.66 -20.66 -22.36
CA LYS A 407 -9.38 -21.39 -22.20
C LYS A 407 -9.11 -22.38 -23.34
N SER A 408 -10.08 -22.64 -24.21
CA SER A 408 -9.93 -23.57 -25.32
C SER A 408 -10.74 -23.18 -26.55
N PHE A 409 -10.14 -23.31 -27.72
CA PHE A 409 -10.73 -23.03 -29.03
C PHE A 409 -10.63 -24.24 -29.96
N THR A 410 -11.44 -24.26 -31.00
CA THR A 410 -11.32 -25.26 -32.08
C THR A 410 -10.51 -24.67 -33.23
N TYR A 411 -9.61 -25.45 -33.80
CA TYR A 411 -8.82 -25.07 -34.97
C TYR A 411 -9.71 -24.59 -36.12
N THR A 412 -9.50 -23.35 -36.57
CA THR A 412 -10.25 -22.72 -37.66
C THR A 412 -9.45 -22.69 -38.97
N GLY A 413 -8.13 -22.55 -38.88
CA GLY A 413 -7.23 -22.29 -40.02
C GLY A 413 -6.66 -20.87 -40.04
N SER A 414 -7.17 -19.98 -39.18
CA SER A 414 -6.72 -18.60 -38.99
C SER A 414 -6.09 -18.41 -37.62
N VAL A 415 -5.37 -17.30 -37.42
CA VAL A 415 -4.84 -16.92 -36.10
C VAL A 415 -6.00 -16.62 -35.16
N ILE A 416 -5.94 -17.14 -33.93
CA ILE A 416 -6.95 -16.92 -32.88
C ILE A 416 -6.38 -15.97 -31.82
N LYS A 417 -7.11 -14.88 -31.55
CA LYS A 417 -6.84 -13.92 -30.48
C LYS A 417 -8.05 -13.87 -29.53
N PRO A 418 -8.01 -14.58 -28.38
CA PRO A 418 -9.07 -14.50 -27.38
C PRO A 418 -9.23 -13.07 -26.85
N ALA A 419 -10.43 -12.64 -26.51
CA ALA A 419 -10.59 -11.40 -25.74
C ALA A 419 -10.03 -11.61 -24.32
N ILE A 420 -9.49 -10.54 -23.73
CA ILE A 420 -8.91 -10.56 -22.38
C ILE A 420 -9.60 -9.55 -21.46
N THR A 421 -9.56 -9.86 -20.16
CA THR A 421 -9.80 -8.91 -19.07
C THR A 421 -8.59 -8.98 -18.14
N VAL A 422 -8.05 -7.83 -17.78
CA VAL A 422 -6.85 -7.71 -16.95
C VAL A 422 -7.25 -7.16 -15.58
N LYS A 423 -6.76 -7.78 -14.51
CA LYS A 423 -6.85 -7.24 -13.16
C LYS A 423 -5.49 -7.07 -12.50
N ALA A 424 -5.28 -5.96 -11.78
CA ALA A 424 -4.10 -5.68 -10.97
C ALA A 424 -4.55 -5.06 -9.63
N GLY A 425 -3.93 -5.46 -8.52
CA GLY A 425 -4.33 -5.01 -7.17
C GLY A 425 -5.79 -5.31 -6.80
N GLY A 426 -6.44 -6.28 -7.46
CA GLY A 426 -7.87 -6.59 -7.28
C GLY A 426 -8.83 -5.82 -8.19
N HIS A 427 -8.36 -4.79 -8.90
CA HIS A 427 -9.16 -3.91 -9.76
C HIS A 427 -9.06 -4.28 -11.24
N VAL A 428 -10.08 -3.97 -12.03
CA VAL A 428 -10.05 -4.12 -13.50
C VAL A 428 -9.24 -2.98 -14.11
N ILE A 429 -8.33 -3.31 -15.02
CA ILE A 429 -7.44 -2.35 -15.68
C ILE A 429 -7.98 -2.00 -17.06
N SER A 430 -7.96 -0.71 -17.40
CA SER A 430 -8.40 -0.20 -18.70
C SER A 430 -7.49 -0.66 -19.84
N ALA A 431 -8.04 -0.83 -21.03
CA ALA A 431 -7.35 -1.40 -22.18
C ALA A 431 -6.25 -0.50 -22.77
N ASP A 432 -6.30 0.81 -22.49
CA ASP A 432 -5.28 1.80 -22.81
C ASP A 432 -4.13 1.84 -21.79
N SER A 433 -4.26 1.12 -20.67
CA SER A 433 -3.26 1.06 -19.59
C SER A 433 -2.40 -0.20 -19.61
N TYR A 434 -2.44 -0.99 -20.68
CA TYR A 434 -1.54 -2.14 -20.85
C TYR A 434 -1.26 -2.44 -22.33
N VAL A 435 -0.17 -3.16 -22.58
CA VAL A 435 0.15 -3.72 -23.90
C VAL A 435 -0.07 -5.22 -23.90
N VAL A 436 -0.66 -5.74 -24.98
CA VAL A 436 -0.90 -7.17 -25.15
C VAL A 436 -0.07 -7.73 -26.29
N SER A 437 0.74 -8.74 -25.99
CA SER A 437 1.48 -9.51 -26.98
C SER A 437 0.80 -10.86 -27.21
N TYR A 438 0.29 -11.06 -28.44
CA TYR A 438 -0.31 -12.32 -28.87
C TYR A 438 0.70 -13.16 -29.67
N PRO A 439 0.74 -14.47 -29.44
CA PRO A 439 1.49 -15.38 -30.29
C PRO A 439 0.76 -15.58 -31.62
N SER A 440 1.47 -16.08 -32.64
CA SER A 440 0.88 -16.49 -33.93
C SER A 440 0.12 -17.82 -33.80
N ALA A 441 -0.95 -17.81 -33.01
CA ALA A 441 -1.73 -18.97 -32.61
C ALA A 441 -2.67 -19.45 -33.73
N LYS A 442 -2.09 -20.12 -34.74
CA LYS A 442 -2.82 -20.66 -35.90
C LYS A 442 -3.07 -22.17 -35.83
N ASN A 443 -2.12 -22.92 -35.26
CA ASN A 443 -2.11 -24.38 -35.30
C ASN A 443 -2.67 -24.98 -34.01
N VAL A 444 -2.89 -26.29 -33.99
CA VAL A 444 -3.24 -26.98 -32.73
C VAL A 444 -2.04 -26.92 -31.79
N GLY A 445 -2.28 -26.58 -30.53
CA GLY A 445 -1.21 -26.34 -29.55
C GLY A 445 -1.71 -25.58 -28.32
N THR A 446 -0.76 -25.25 -27.44
CA THR A 446 -0.96 -24.38 -26.28
C THR A 446 -0.21 -23.08 -26.54
N TYR A 447 -0.83 -21.96 -26.20
CA TYR A 447 -0.36 -20.61 -26.50
C TYR A 447 -0.48 -19.71 -25.28
N LYS A 448 0.47 -18.79 -25.12
CA LYS A 448 0.54 -17.82 -24.03
C LYS A 448 0.36 -16.41 -24.58
N VAL A 449 -0.56 -15.66 -23.99
CA VAL A 449 -0.76 -14.22 -24.19
C VAL A 449 -0.04 -13.51 -23.06
N THR A 450 0.82 -12.55 -23.40
CA THR A 450 1.56 -11.75 -22.42
C THR A 450 0.92 -10.37 -22.32
N VAL A 451 0.69 -9.90 -21.09
CA VAL A 451 0.20 -8.56 -20.79
C VAL A 451 1.26 -7.84 -19.97
N THR A 452 1.69 -6.66 -20.43
CA THR A 452 2.63 -5.79 -19.71
C THR A 452 1.90 -4.52 -19.34
N LEU A 453 1.91 -4.18 -18.05
CA LEU A 453 1.24 -2.98 -17.54
C LEU A 453 2.00 -1.72 -17.98
N LEU A 454 1.26 -0.71 -18.41
CA LEU A 454 1.81 0.60 -18.76
C LEU A 454 1.77 1.53 -17.54
N GLU A 455 2.46 2.65 -17.69
CA GLU A 455 2.53 3.73 -16.74
C GLU A 455 1.15 4.19 -16.25
N SER A 456 0.25 4.39 -17.21
CA SER A 456 -1.13 4.82 -16.99
C SER A 456 -1.97 3.84 -16.16
N SER A 457 -1.48 2.62 -15.88
CA SER A 457 -2.20 1.67 -15.02
C SER A 457 -2.03 1.94 -13.53
N GLY A 458 -1.01 2.70 -13.13
CA GLY A 458 -0.62 2.86 -11.71
C GLY A 458 0.06 1.62 -11.10
N TYR A 459 0.40 0.61 -11.91
CA TYR A 459 1.08 -0.62 -11.49
C TYR A 459 2.24 -0.95 -12.43
N SER A 460 3.17 -1.79 -11.98
CA SER A 460 4.20 -2.39 -12.83
C SER A 460 4.06 -3.92 -12.84
N GLY A 461 4.57 -4.57 -13.88
CA GLY A 461 4.63 -6.03 -13.95
C GLY A 461 4.03 -6.65 -15.22
N THR A 462 4.22 -7.97 -15.33
CA THR A 462 3.83 -8.76 -16.51
C THR A 462 3.01 -9.99 -16.10
N GLY A 463 1.87 -10.19 -16.76
CA GLY A 463 0.97 -11.32 -16.54
C GLY A 463 0.84 -12.20 -17.77
N ILE A 464 0.46 -13.47 -17.55
CA ILE A 464 0.35 -14.48 -18.62
C ILE A 464 -1.03 -15.13 -18.58
N GLY A 465 -1.72 -15.09 -19.73
CA GLY A 465 -2.92 -15.89 -19.99
C GLY A 465 -2.61 -17.07 -20.89
N GLU A 466 -3.05 -18.29 -20.55
CA GLU A 466 -2.84 -19.49 -21.38
C GLU A 466 -4.16 -19.99 -22.01
N PHE A 467 -4.12 -20.31 -23.31
CA PHE A 467 -5.21 -21.00 -24.02
C PHE A 467 -4.72 -22.11 -24.93
N LYS A 468 -5.66 -23.00 -25.31
CA LYS A 468 -5.38 -24.16 -26.17
C LYS A 468 -6.21 -24.11 -27.45
N ILE A 469 -5.61 -24.53 -28.57
CA ILE A 469 -6.33 -24.79 -29.83
C ILE A 469 -6.41 -26.30 -30.01
N ASN A 470 -7.62 -26.84 -30.01
CA ASN A 470 -7.92 -28.25 -30.19
C ASN A 470 -8.24 -28.58 -31.66
N PRO A 471 -7.99 -29.82 -32.11
CA PRO A 471 -8.31 -30.21 -33.49
C PRO A 471 -9.82 -30.15 -33.78
N LYS A 472 -10.21 -30.08 -35.05
CA LYS A 472 -11.63 -30.12 -35.43
C LYS A 472 -12.27 -31.45 -35.03
N LYS A 473 -13.51 -31.38 -34.52
CA LYS A 473 -14.36 -32.55 -34.25
C LYS A 473 -14.61 -33.35 -35.53
N THR A 474 -14.64 -34.68 -35.39
CA THR A 474 -15.06 -35.59 -36.47
C THR A 474 -16.38 -36.29 -36.12
N SER A 475 -16.90 -37.10 -37.03
CA SER A 475 -18.09 -37.93 -36.84
C SER A 475 -17.91 -39.32 -37.44
N ILE A 476 -18.67 -40.28 -36.93
CA ILE A 476 -18.76 -41.62 -37.50
C ILE A 476 -19.65 -41.55 -38.75
N SER A 477 -19.07 -41.70 -39.94
CA SER A 477 -19.83 -41.70 -41.20
C SER A 477 -20.64 -42.97 -41.39
N LYS A 478 -20.07 -44.14 -41.05
CA LYS A 478 -20.75 -45.44 -41.11
C LYS A 478 -20.29 -46.34 -39.97
N LEU A 479 -21.23 -47.04 -39.36
CA LEU A 479 -20.97 -48.07 -38.34
C LEU A 479 -21.71 -49.35 -38.74
N SER A 480 -21.00 -50.44 -38.97
CA SER A 480 -21.62 -51.70 -39.42
C SER A 480 -20.98 -52.93 -38.78
N SER A 481 -21.75 -54.02 -38.70
CA SER A 481 -21.27 -55.36 -38.34
C SER A 481 -21.48 -56.28 -39.53
N GLY A 482 -20.46 -56.39 -40.39
CA GLY A 482 -20.51 -57.25 -41.59
C GLY A 482 -20.29 -58.73 -41.29
N SER A 483 -19.54 -59.04 -40.23
CA SER A 483 -19.09 -60.40 -39.86
C SER A 483 -19.20 -60.64 -38.36
N LYS A 484 -19.30 -61.92 -37.94
CA LYS A 484 -19.36 -62.32 -36.53
C LYS A 484 -18.19 -61.73 -35.73
N LYS A 485 -18.46 -61.31 -34.49
CA LYS A 485 -17.48 -60.77 -33.53
C LYS A 485 -16.69 -59.54 -34.00
N LYS A 486 -17.13 -58.84 -35.05
CA LYS A 486 -16.44 -57.66 -35.63
C LYS A 486 -17.38 -56.50 -35.90
N ILE A 487 -16.87 -55.27 -35.77
CA ILE A 487 -17.52 -54.04 -36.26
C ILE A 487 -16.53 -53.22 -37.08
N SER A 488 -17.03 -52.55 -38.12
CA SER A 488 -16.28 -51.59 -38.93
C SER A 488 -16.76 -50.18 -38.62
N VAL A 489 -15.83 -49.31 -38.23
CA VAL A 489 -16.07 -47.90 -37.90
C VAL A 489 -15.46 -47.05 -39.00
N LYS A 490 -16.29 -46.44 -39.84
CA LYS A 490 -15.85 -45.42 -40.80
C LYS A 490 -16.03 -44.02 -40.20
N VAL A 491 -15.03 -43.18 -40.36
CA VAL A 491 -14.95 -41.82 -39.82
C VAL A 491 -14.88 -40.80 -40.95
N LYS A 492 -15.48 -39.61 -40.77
CA LYS A 492 -15.26 -38.50 -41.70
C LYS A 492 -13.80 -38.02 -41.57
N LYS A 493 -13.11 -37.91 -42.71
CA LYS A 493 -11.70 -37.50 -42.72
C LYS A 493 -11.54 -36.04 -42.28
N ILE A 494 -10.48 -35.75 -41.53
CA ILE A 494 -9.99 -34.40 -41.22
C ILE A 494 -8.65 -34.23 -41.93
N SER A 495 -8.51 -33.19 -42.74
CA SER A 495 -7.36 -33.02 -43.66
C SER A 495 -6.20 -32.19 -43.11
N LYS A 496 -6.40 -31.45 -42.00
CA LYS A 496 -5.39 -30.55 -41.42
C LYS A 496 -5.38 -30.64 -39.89
N GLN A 497 -4.22 -30.37 -39.28
CA GLN A 497 -4.04 -30.29 -37.83
C GLN A 497 -4.58 -31.51 -37.04
N ALA A 498 -4.39 -32.72 -37.59
CA ALA A 498 -4.77 -33.97 -36.96
C ALA A 498 -3.65 -35.02 -37.12
N SER A 499 -3.44 -35.84 -36.10
CA SER A 499 -2.56 -37.02 -36.16
C SER A 499 -3.35 -38.32 -36.38
N GLY A 500 -4.65 -38.32 -36.08
CA GLY A 500 -5.53 -39.46 -36.28
C GLY A 500 -6.79 -39.37 -35.43
N TYR A 501 -7.37 -40.54 -35.13
CA TYR A 501 -8.63 -40.65 -34.40
C TYR A 501 -8.52 -41.58 -33.20
N GLN A 502 -9.17 -41.19 -32.12
CA GLN A 502 -9.42 -42.04 -30.96
C GLN A 502 -10.86 -42.54 -31.03
N ILE A 503 -11.03 -43.85 -31.10
CA ILE A 503 -12.34 -44.49 -31.14
C ILE A 503 -12.56 -45.20 -29.81
N GLN A 504 -13.67 -44.87 -29.15
CA GLN A 504 -14.12 -45.56 -27.94
C GLN A 504 -15.35 -46.39 -28.25
N TYR A 505 -15.40 -47.58 -27.66
CA TYR A 505 -16.55 -48.47 -27.75
C TYR A 505 -16.85 -49.12 -26.39
N SER A 506 -18.13 -49.36 -26.11
CA SER A 506 -18.57 -49.99 -24.85
C SER A 506 -19.89 -50.72 -25.04
N THR A 507 -20.18 -51.70 -24.18
CA THR A 507 -21.53 -52.27 -24.06
C THR A 507 -22.46 -51.40 -23.21
N LYS A 508 -21.93 -50.41 -22.49
CA LYS A 508 -22.70 -49.45 -21.69
C LYS A 508 -22.77 -48.08 -22.39
N LYS A 509 -23.98 -47.49 -22.48
CA LYS A 509 -24.22 -46.19 -23.14
C LYS A 509 -23.39 -45.04 -22.56
N ASN A 510 -23.13 -45.09 -21.25
CA ASN A 510 -22.35 -44.08 -20.53
C ASN A 510 -20.82 -44.30 -20.62
N PHE A 511 -20.36 -45.30 -21.37
CA PHE A 511 -18.93 -45.59 -21.54
C PHE A 511 -18.16 -45.90 -20.25
N LYS A 512 -18.82 -46.30 -19.14
CA LYS A 512 -18.12 -46.71 -17.90
C LYS A 512 -17.15 -47.87 -18.15
N SER A 513 -17.50 -48.83 -19.00
CA SER A 513 -16.65 -49.96 -19.43
C SER A 513 -16.11 -49.78 -20.85
N LYS A 514 -15.59 -48.59 -21.16
CA LYS A 514 -15.07 -48.26 -22.49
C LYS A 514 -13.75 -48.98 -22.77
N LYS A 515 -13.61 -49.46 -24.00
CA LYS A 515 -12.33 -49.81 -24.61
C LYS A 515 -11.97 -48.76 -25.66
N THR A 516 -10.68 -48.54 -25.87
CA THR A 516 -10.16 -47.53 -26.80
C THR A 516 -9.31 -48.19 -27.87
N VAL A 517 -9.51 -47.78 -29.12
CA VAL A 517 -8.59 -48.11 -30.23
C VAL A 517 -8.19 -46.84 -30.96
N TRP A 518 -7.00 -46.87 -31.55
CA TRP A 518 -6.44 -45.74 -32.27
C TRP A 518 -6.43 -46.04 -33.77
N LEU A 519 -6.89 -45.06 -34.54
CA LEU A 519 -6.70 -45.00 -35.98
C LEU A 519 -5.62 -43.95 -36.25
N LYS A 520 -4.37 -44.40 -36.32
CA LYS A 520 -3.21 -43.53 -36.59
C LYS A 520 -3.23 -43.08 -38.06
N GLY A 521 -2.98 -41.79 -38.29
CA GLY A 521 -3.03 -41.17 -39.62
C GLY A 521 -4.35 -40.45 -39.88
N TYR A 522 -4.29 -39.14 -40.14
CA TYR A 522 -5.45 -38.30 -40.42
C TYR A 522 -6.15 -38.66 -41.75
N ASN A 523 -5.38 -39.18 -42.71
CA ASN A 523 -5.83 -39.61 -44.03
C ASN A 523 -6.60 -40.94 -44.03
N LYS A 524 -6.54 -41.72 -42.93
CA LYS A 524 -7.28 -42.97 -42.76
C LYS A 524 -8.74 -42.68 -42.39
N ASN A 525 -9.67 -43.51 -42.86
CA ASN A 525 -11.11 -43.30 -42.64
C ASN A 525 -11.87 -44.53 -42.13
N SER A 526 -11.19 -45.63 -41.83
CA SER A 526 -11.82 -46.88 -41.40
C SER A 526 -10.97 -47.61 -40.38
N LYS A 527 -11.62 -48.21 -39.38
CA LYS A 527 -11.00 -49.13 -38.42
C LYS A 527 -11.95 -50.31 -38.17
N THR A 528 -11.42 -51.51 -38.28
CA THR A 528 -12.11 -52.74 -37.84
C THR A 528 -11.74 -53.05 -36.40
N ILE A 529 -12.75 -53.33 -35.58
CA ILE A 529 -12.61 -53.77 -34.19
C ILE A 529 -13.08 -55.22 -34.12
N SER A 530 -12.20 -56.11 -33.65
CA SER A 530 -12.42 -57.55 -33.58
C SER A 530 -12.51 -58.02 -32.12
N GLY A 531 -12.89 -59.28 -31.91
CA GLY A 531 -12.96 -59.89 -30.57
C GLY A 531 -14.17 -59.43 -29.75
N LEU A 532 -15.25 -59.02 -30.40
CA LEU A 532 -16.48 -58.57 -29.75
C LEU A 532 -17.43 -59.74 -29.48
N LYS A 533 -18.30 -59.60 -28.48
CA LYS A 533 -19.32 -60.61 -28.18
C LYS A 533 -20.43 -60.53 -29.24
N SER A 534 -20.72 -61.65 -29.91
CA SER A 534 -21.81 -61.75 -30.89
C SER A 534 -23.17 -61.47 -30.26
N LYS A 535 -24.11 -60.98 -31.07
CA LYS A 535 -25.48 -60.59 -30.69
C LYS A 535 -25.57 -59.48 -29.62
N LYS A 536 -24.46 -58.89 -29.15
CA LYS A 536 -24.46 -57.78 -28.17
C LYS A 536 -24.47 -56.41 -28.87
N LYS A 537 -25.14 -55.45 -28.24
CA LYS A 537 -25.18 -54.03 -28.66
C LYS A 537 -23.94 -53.30 -28.13
N TYR A 538 -23.29 -52.53 -28.98
CA TYR A 538 -22.17 -51.68 -28.65
C TYR A 538 -22.45 -50.22 -28.99
N TYR A 539 -22.01 -49.32 -28.13
CA TYR A 539 -22.01 -47.87 -28.27
C TYR A 539 -20.61 -47.43 -28.68
N VAL A 540 -20.51 -46.60 -29.72
CA VAL A 540 -19.24 -46.17 -30.30
C VAL A 540 -19.24 -44.66 -30.46
N ARG A 541 -18.14 -44.02 -30.08
CA ARG A 541 -17.88 -42.59 -30.32
C ARG A 541 -16.44 -42.39 -30.79
N VAL A 542 -16.20 -41.33 -31.54
CA VAL A 542 -14.88 -41.00 -32.08
C VAL A 542 -14.55 -39.54 -31.79
N ARG A 543 -13.27 -39.24 -31.57
CA ARG A 543 -12.75 -37.87 -31.60
C ARG A 543 -11.42 -37.82 -32.36
N THR A 544 -11.10 -36.64 -32.84
CA THR A 544 -9.83 -36.35 -33.49
C THR A 544 -8.78 -36.11 -32.42
N TYR A 545 -7.54 -36.50 -32.67
CA TYR A 545 -6.40 -36.07 -31.85
C TYR A 545 -5.26 -35.53 -32.71
N LYS A 546 -4.45 -34.68 -32.12
CA LYS A 546 -3.19 -34.18 -32.69
C LYS A 546 -2.11 -34.23 -31.62
N THR A 547 -0.95 -34.73 -31.98
CA THR A 547 0.23 -34.69 -31.11
C THR A 547 1.11 -33.51 -31.52
N VAL A 548 1.52 -32.70 -30.55
CA VAL A 548 2.48 -31.59 -30.69
C VAL A 548 3.46 -31.70 -29.54
N ASN A 549 4.75 -31.84 -29.84
CA ASN A 549 5.83 -32.00 -28.85
C ASN A 549 5.47 -33.02 -27.74
N GLY A 550 5.02 -34.21 -28.15
CA GLY A 550 4.61 -35.28 -27.21
C GLY A 550 3.21 -35.13 -26.60
N THR A 551 2.65 -33.92 -26.52
CA THR A 551 1.34 -33.66 -25.92
C THR A 551 0.19 -33.93 -26.90
N LYS A 552 -0.86 -34.65 -26.46
CA LYS A 552 -2.06 -34.93 -27.25
C LYS A 552 -3.18 -33.95 -26.96
N TYR A 553 -3.64 -33.27 -28.01
CA TYR A 553 -4.82 -32.41 -28.03
C TYR A 553 -5.97 -33.18 -28.64
N TYR A 554 -7.17 -33.00 -28.09
CA TYR A 554 -8.35 -33.76 -28.48
C TYR A 554 -9.50 -32.84 -28.84
N SER A 555 -10.25 -33.22 -29.86
CA SER A 555 -11.54 -32.61 -30.12
C SER A 555 -12.62 -33.16 -29.20
N GLU A 556 -13.77 -32.50 -29.19
CA GLU A 556 -14.98 -33.03 -28.58
C GLU A 556 -15.38 -34.38 -29.18
N TRP A 557 -16.01 -35.22 -28.35
CA TRP A 557 -16.52 -36.50 -28.82
C TRP A 557 -17.62 -36.31 -29.87
N SER A 558 -17.63 -37.19 -30.87
CA SER A 558 -18.75 -37.36 -31.77
C SER A 558 -20.01 -37.77 -31.01
N ASN A 559 -21.17 -37.55 -31.63
CA ASN A 559 -22.39 -38.20 -31.18
C ASN A 559 -22.18 -39.72 -31.15
N VAL A 560 -22.81 -40.37 -30.17
CA VAL A 560 -22.69 -41.81 -29.96
C VAL A 560 -23.51 -42.52 -31.02
N LYS A 561 -22.92 -43.48 -31.73
CA LYS A 561 -23.63 -44.42 -32.61
C LYS A 561 -23.68 -45.80 -31.99
N THR A 562 -24.66 -46.61 -32.38
CA THR A 562 -24.82 -47.97 -31.86
C THR A 562 -24.90 -49.01 -32.96
N VAL A 563 -24.43 -50.22 -32.67
CA VAL A 563 -24.55 -51.37 -33.57
C VAL A 563 -24.70 -52.66 -32.77
N LYS A 564 -25.53 -53.60 -33.25
CA LYS A 564 -25.59 -54.97 -32.73
C LYS A 564 -24.63 -55.84 -33.54
N VAL A 565 -23.74 -56.55 -32.86
CA VAL A 565 -22.73 -57.41 -33.52
C VAL A 565 -23.43 -58.66 -34.07
N LYS A 566 -23.11 -59.05 -35.31
CA LYS A 566 -23.61 -60.30 -35.92
C LYS A 566 -23.18 -61.56 -35.16
#